data_AF-A0A2N2DL23-F1
#
_entry.id   AF-A0A2N2DL23-F1
#
_cell.length_a   1.000
_cell.length_b   1.000
_cell.length_c   1.000
_cell.angle_alpha   90.00
_cell.angle_beta   90.00
_cell.angle_gamma   90.00
#
_symmetry.space_group_name_H-M   'P 1'
#
loop_
_entity.id
_entity.type
_entity.pdbx_description
1 polymer ?
#
loop_
_entity_poly.entity_id
_entity_poly.type
_entity_poly.pdbx_seq_one_letter_code
_entity_poly.pdbx_strand_id
1 'polypeptide(L)'
;GGMIVMDESTCMVDLARYFLTFTQDESCGSCFSCREGITRMMEIVGNICRGKSSLEELELLKELAEVVKDSTLCGLGQTCANPVLSTIRYFEDEYRAHILEKRCPAGVCRELISFRINEDLCNGCGACLKKCPVEAIEGEKKEPHTILQDRCTRCGICLETCKYDAVIKE
;
A
#
# COMPACT_ATOMS: atom_id res chain seq x y z
N GLY A 1 -10.54 26.61 -1.61
CA GLY A 1 -10.48 25.20 -1.22
C GLY A 1 -9.80 24.42 -2.32
N GLY A 2 -9.03 23.39 -1.98
CA GLY A 2 -8.47 22.44 -2.93
C GLY A 2 -9.37 21.22 -3.06
N MET A 3 -9.44 20.63 -4.25
CA MET A 3 -10.13 19.36 -4.50
C MET A 3 -9.14 18.45 -5.23
N ILE A 4 -8.98 17.22 -4.74
CA ILE A 4 -8.15 16.20 -5.37
C ILE A 4 -9.09 15.05 -5.73
N VAL A 5 -9.07 14.64 -7.00
CA VAL A 5 -9.85 13.51 -7.52
C VAL A 5 -8.89 12.35 -7.74
N MET A 6 -9.26 11.17 -7.25
CA MET A 6 -8.47 9.93 -7.35
C MET A 6 -9.34 8.85 -7.95
N ASP A 7 -8.74 7.96 -8.72
CA ASP A 7 -9.38 6.79 -9.31
C ASP A 7 -9.20 5.53 -8.43
N GLU A 8 -9.71 4.41 -8.91
CA GLU A 8 -9.64 3.10 -8.24
C GLU A 8 -8.23 2.49 -8.20
N SER A 9 -7.25 3.12 -8.89
CA SER A 9 -5.85 2.71 -8.84
C SER A 9 -5.10 3.28 -7.63
N THR A 10 -5.78 4.08 -6.80
CA THR A 10 -5.23 4.68 -5.59
C THR A 10 -5.59 3.87 -4.34
N CYS A 11 -4.59 3.48 -3.55
CA CYS A 11 -4.81 2.85 -2.25
C CYS A 11 -5.11 3.91 -1.19
N MET A 12 -6.27 3.86 -0.54
CA MET A 12 -6.66 4.85 0.47
C MET A 12 -5.87 4.70 1.77
N VAL A 13 -5.41 3.48 2.08
CA VAL A 13 -4.50 3.22 3.20
C VAL A 13 -3.14 3.90 2.97
N ASP A 14 -2.59 3.78 1.76
CA ASP A 14 -1.33 4.42 1.39
C ASP A 14 -1.45 5.95 1.30
N LEU A 15 -2.62 6.44 0.89
CA LEU A 15 -2.93 7.86 0.90
C LEU A 15 -2.94 8.43 2.32
N ALA A 16 -3.55 7.74 3.28
CA ALA A 16 -3.50 8.13 4.69
C ALA A 16 -2.05 8.19 5.18
N ARG A 17 -1.22 7.20 4.80
CA ARG A 17 0.22 7.19 5.11
C ARG A 17 0.94 8.42 4.53
N TYR A 18 0.68 8.76 3.28
CA TYR A 18 1.26 9.92 2.61
C TYR A 18 0.94 11.23 3.34
N PHE A 19 -0.34 11.44 3.70
CA PHE A 19 -0.73 12.64 4.45
C PHE A 19 -0.14 12.65 5.86
N LEU A 20 -0.07 11.52 6.55
CA LEU A 20 0.58 11.44 7.86
C LEU A 20 2.06 11.83 7.78
N THR A 21 2.80 11.36 6.76
CA THR A 21 4.19 11.78 6.52
C THR A 21 4.30 13.28 6.33
N PHE A 22 3.46 13.87 5.48
CA PHE A 22 3.40 15.31 5.31
C PHE A 22 3.14 16.06 6.63
N THR A 23 2.16 15.60 7.42
CA THR A 23 1.85 16.23 8.70
C THR A 23 2.93 16.04 9.76
N GLN A 24 3.74 14.99 9.67
CA GLN A 24 4.89 14.80 10.54
C GLN A 24 5.98 15.83 10.21
N ASP A 25 6.26 16.03 8.92
CA ASP A 25 7.28 16.98 8.45
C ASP A 25 6.90 18.44 8.78
N GLU A 26 5.61 18.77 8.69
CA GLU A 26 5.09 20.11 9.01
C GLU A 26 4.81 20.33 10.50
N SER A 27 4.94 19.30 11.33
CA SER A 27 4.68 19.41 12.76
C SER A 27 5.71 20.32 13.44
N CYS A 28 5.25 21.31 14.20
CA CYS A 28 6.12 22.13 15.04
C CYS A 28 6.69 21.36 16.26
N GLY A 29 6.22 20.13 16.50
CA GLY A 29 6.74 19.23 17.54
C GLY A 29 6.50 19.66 18.98
N SER A 30 5.76 20.75 19.23
CA SER A 30 5.63 21.36 20.56
C SER A 30 4.73 20.58 21.52
N CYS A 31 3.66 19.93 21.03
CA CYS A 31 2.81 19.08 21.86
C CYS A 31 3.15 17.60 21.69
N PHE A 32 3.25 16.90 22.82
CA PHE A 32 3.56 15.47 22.87
C PHE A 32 2.52 14.62 22.13
N SER A 33 1.23 14.92 22.34
CA SER A 33 0.11 14.22 21.70
C SER A 33 0.18 14.28 20.18
N CYS A 34 0.54 15.41 19.59
CA CYS A 34 0.72 15.53 18.13
C CYS A 34 1.97 14.78 17.66
N ARG A 35 3.13 15.05 18.26
CA ARG A 35 4.42 14.55 17.79
C ARG A 35 4.51 13.02 17.86
N GLU A 36 4.18 12.45 19.01
CA GLU A 36 4.22 11.00 19.18
C GLU A 36 3.01 10.33 18.53
N GLY A 37 1.84 10.97 18.58
CA GLY A 37 0.62 10.46 17.98
C GLY A 37 0.73 10.26 16.47
N ILE A 38 1.23 11.27 15.73
CA ILE A 38 1.45 11.16 14.28
C ILE A 38 2.45 10.04 13.97
N THR A 39 3.55 9.99 14.72
CA THR A 39 4.59 8.97 14.53
C THR A 39 4.00 7.58 14.71
N ARG A 40 3.23 7.36 15.78
CA ARG A 40 2.62 6.06 16.06
C ARG A 40 1.53 5.69 15.05
N MET A 41 0.70 6.64 14.63
CA MET A 41 -0.28 6.40 13.55
C MET A 41 0.41 6.01 12.25
N MET A 42 1.51 6.68 11.89
CA MET A 42 2.28 6.40 10.68
C MET A 42 2.92 5.02 10.71
N GLU A 43 3.44 4.60 11.87
CA GLU A 43 3.97 3.25 12.06
C GLU A 43 2.91 2.17 11.83
N ILE A 44 1.71 2.34 12.44
CA ILE A 44 0.62 1.38 12.30
C ILE A 44 0.13 1.32 10.86
N VAL A 45 -0.18 2.46 10.23
CA VAL A 45 -0.58 2.50 8.81
C VAL A 45 0.51 1.92 7.92
N GLY A 46 1.79 2.20 8.21
CA GLY A 46 2.92 1.60 7.51
C GLY A 46 2.97 0.08 7.66
N ASN A 47 2.67 -0.47 8.84
CA ASN A 47 2.56 -1.92 9.06
C ASN A 47 1.38 -2.53 8.29
N ILE A 48 0.25 -1.83 8.20
CA ILE A 48 -0.91 -2.24 7.41
C ILE A 48 -0.53 -2.30 5.92
N CYS A 49 0.15 -1.28 5.38
CA CYS A 49 0.67 -1.29 4.00
C CYS A 49 1.67 -2.44 3.72
N ARG A 50 2.27 -3.01 4.77
CA ARG A 50 3.19 -4.16 4.69
C ARG A 50 2.51 -5.51 4.98
N GLY A 51 1.22 -5.52 5.31
CA GLY A 51 0.49 -6.73 5.71
C GLY A 51 1.02 -7.38 7.00
N LYS A 52 1.62 -6.58 7.89
CA LYS A 52 2.20 -7.02 9.17
C LYS A 52 1.33 -6.63 10.37
N SER A 53 0.10 -6.18 10.13
CA SER A 53 -0.77 -5.64 11.16
C SER A 53 -1.94 -6.56 11.50
N SER A 54 -2.55 -6.36 12.66
CA SER A 54 -3.73 -7.09 13.14
C SER A 54 -4.98 -6.21 13.17
N LEU A 55 -6.17 -6.83 13.29
CA LEU A 55 -7.42 -6.08 13.50
C LEU A 55 -7.41 -5.29 14.82
N GLU A 56 -6.70 -5.77 15.84
CA GLU A 56 -6.52 -5.05 17.10
C GLU A 56 -5.72 -3.76 16.90
N GLU A 57 -4.70 -3.78 16.04
CA GLU A 57 -3.95 -2.57 15.69
C GLU A 57 -4.79 -1.58 14.87
N LEU A 58 -5.77 -2.04 14.09
CA LEU A 58 -6.70 -1.17 13.38
C LEU A 58 -7.62 -0.40 14.36
N GLU A 59 -8.17 -1.09 15.36
CA GLU A 59 -8.96 -0.43 16.40
C GLU A 59 -8.10 0.53 17.23
N LEU A 60 -6.88 0.11 17.59
CA LEU A 60 -5.91 0.98 18.28
C LEU A 60 -5.60 2.24 17.45
N LEU A 61 -5.42 2.11 16.14
CA LEU A 61 -5.18 3.24 15.24
C LEU A 61 -6.34 4.23 15.28
N LYS A 62 -7.58 3.73 15.27
CA LYS A 62 -8.79 4.55 15.33
C LYS A 62 -8.93 5.29 16.65
N GLU A 63 -8.71 4.59 17.77
CA GLU A 63 -8.71 5.18 19.11
C GLU A 63 -7.62 6.25 19.24
N LEU A 64 -6.40 5.94 18.81
CA LEU A 64 -5.27 6.86 18.83
C LEU A 64 -5.59 8.12 18.01
N ALA A 65 -6.18 7.97 16.83
CA ALA A 65 -6.52 9.09 15.95
C ALA A 65 -7.53 10.05 16.61
N GLU A 66 -8.57 9.55 17.27
CA GLU A 66 -9.51 10.41 18.01
C GLU A 66 -8.83 11.10 19.21
N VAL A 67 -7.99 10.38 19.97
CA VAL A 67 -7.25 10.98 21.08
C VAL A 67 -6.33 12.11 20.60
N VAL A 68 -5.59 11.91 19.50
CA VAL A 68 -4.72 12.95 18.93
C VAL A 68 -5.53 14.17 18.50
N LYS A 69 -6.68 13.94 17.85
CA LYS A 69 -7.58 15.01 17.43
C LYS A 69 -8.10 15.84 18.59
N ASP A 70 -8.46 15.22 19.72
CA ASP A 70 -9.05 15.92 20.87
C ASP A 70 -8.02 16.48 21.87
N SER A 71 -6.79 15.95 21.88
CA SER A 71 -5.76 16.29 22.89
C SER A 71 -4.62 17.18 22.38
N THR A 72 -4.73 17.73 21.17
CA THR A 72 -3.69 18.60 20.57
C THR A 72 -4.02 20.08 20.67
N LEU A 73 -2.96 20.90 20.77
CA LEU A 73 -3.06 22.32 21.14
C LEU A 73 -3.46 23.24 19.98
N CYS A 74 -3.20 22.86 18.73
CA CYS A 74 -3.39 23.72 17.56
C CYS A 74 -4.23 23.03 16.49
N GLY A 75 -4.85 23.82 15.61
CA GLY A 75 -5.71 23.30 14.55
C GLY A 75 -5.00 22.33 13.60
N LEU A 76 -3.70 22.54 13.32
CA LEU A 76 -2.92 21.59 12.52
C LEU A 76 -2.91 20.20 13.18
N GLY A 77 -2.48 20.13 14.45
CA GLY A 77 -2.42 18.89 15.22
C GLY A 77 -3.76 18.16 15.29
N GLN A 78 -4.86 18.91 15.48
CA GLN A 78 -6.22 18.36 15.51
C GLN A 78 -6.58 17.72 14.15
N THR A 79 -6.17 18.36 13.05
CA THR A 79 -6.47 17.86 11.70
C THR A 79 -5.53 16.75 11.21
N CYS A 80 -4.39 16.50 11.86
CA CYS A 80 -3.44 15.47 11.43
C CYS A 80 -4.04 14.05 11.44
N ALA A 81 -5.03 13.80 12.30
CA ALA A 81 -5.72 12.52 12.39
C ALA A 81 -6.83 12.35 11.33
N ASN A 82 -7.26 13.43 10.66
CA ASN A 82 -8.39 13.38 9.73
C ASN A 82 -8.20 12.44 8.53
N PRO A 83 -7.01 12.32 7.91
CA PRO A 83 -6.79 11.35 6.85
C PRO A 83 -7.12 9.92 7.32
N VAL A 84 -6.60 9.51 8.48
CA VAL A 84 -6.84 8.19 9.08
C VAL A 84 -8.31 7.98 9.40
N LEU A 85 -8.94 8.91 10.11
CA LEU A 85 -10.35 8.78 10.51
C LEU A 85 -11.27 8.69 9.29
N SER A 86 -10.99 9.50 8.26
CA SER A 86 -11.82 9.53 7.05
C SER A 86 -11.64 8.28 6.21
N THR A 87 -10.40 7.82 6.00
CA THR A 87 -10.14 6.62 5.20
C THR A 87 -10.64 5.36 5.91
N ILE A 88 -10.50 5.26 7.23
CA ILE A 88 -11.11 4.16 7.99
C ILE A 88 -12.63 4.21 7.83
N ARG A 89 -13.26 5.39 7.95
CA ARG A 89 -14.72 5.52 7.87
C ARG A 89 -15.31 5.12 6.52
N TYR A 90 -14.66 5.48 5.41
CA TYR A 90 -15.22 5.29 4.07
C TYR A 90 -14.63 4.10 3.31
N PHE A 91 -13.43 3.64 3.69
CA PHE A 91 -12.66 2.61 3.00
C PHE A 91 -12.16 1.53 3.97
N GLU A 92 -12.94 1.23 5.03
CA GLU A 92 -12.60 0.20 6.02
C GLU A 92 -12.27 -1.15 5.36
N ASP A 93 -12.99 -1.50 4.31
CA ASP A 93 -12.79 -2.74 3.56
C ASP A 93 -11.38 -2.84 2.97
N GLU A 94 -10.77 -1.73 2.53
CA GLU A 94 -9.37 -1.73 2.08
C GLU A 94 -8.41 -2.05 3.22
N TYR A 95 -8.62 -1.47 4.42
CA TYR A 95 -7.81 -1.80 5.60
C TYR A 95 -7.92 -3.29 5.95
N ARG A 96 -9.13 -3.84 5.90
CA ARG A 96 -9.38 -5.25 6.18
C ARG A 96 -8.76 -6.16 5.12
N ALA A 97 -8.79 -5.79 3.85
CA ALA A 97 -8.09 -6.55 2.79
C ALA A 97 -6.58 -6.59 3.02
N HIS A 98 -5.97 -5.48 3.44
CA HIS A 98 -4.53 -5.43 3.75
C HIS A 98 -4.16 -6.33 4.95
N ILE A 99 -5.04 -6.41 5.95
CA ILE A 99 -4.80 -7.18 7.19
C ILE A 99 -5.11 -8.67 7.01
N LEU A 100 -6.29 -8.99 6.48
CA LEU A 100 -6.83 -10.35 6.42
C LEU A 100 -6.38 -11.10 5.17
N GLU A 101 -6.48 -10.45 4.00
CA GLU A 101 -6.16 -11.06 2.71
C GLU A 101 -4.70 -10.88 2.33
N LYS A 102 -3.98 -10.00 3.04
CA LYS A 102 -2.60 -9.58 2.72
C LYS A 102 -2.46 -9.12 1.27
N ARG A 103 -3.49 -8.44 0.79
CA ARG A 103 -3.64 -7.98 -0.58
C ARG A 103 -3.98 -6.50 -0.59
N CYS A 104 -3.43 -5.76 -1.54
CA CYS A 104 -3.81 -4.37 -1.80
C CYS A 104 -4.81 -4.32 -2.98
N PRO A 105 -6.08 -3.92 -2.78
CA PRO A 105 -7.07 -3.86 -3.87
C PRO A 105 -6.63 -2.98 -5.04
N ALA A 106 -6.01 -1.83 -4.76
CA ALA A 106 -5.46 -0.91 -5.75
C ALA A 106 -4.08 -1.34 -6.29
N GLY A 107 -3.44 -2.34 -5.68
CA GLY A 107 -2.11 -2.83 -6.04
C GLY A 107 -0.96 -1.83 -5.82
N VAL A 108 -1.13 -0.79 -5.01
CA VAL A 108 -0.08 0.22 -4.79
C VAL A 108 0.99 -0.28 -3.81
N CYS A 109 0.58 -0.99 -2.76
CA CYS A 109 1.48 -1.46 -1.70
C CYS A 109 2.35 -2.62 -2.19
N ARG A 110 3.64 -2.34 -2.43
CA ARG A 110 4.60 -3.30 -3.00
C ARG A 110 4.76 -4.61 -2.24
N GLU A 111 4.57 -4.62 -0.92
CA GLU A 111 4.68 -5.85 -0.12
C GLU A 111 3.45 -6.76 -0.23
N LEU A 112 2.32 -6.24 -0.74
CA LEU A 112 1.02 -6.90 -0.83
C LEU A 112 0.55 -7.13 -2.27
N ILE A 113 1.50 -7.13 -3.20
CA ILE A 113 1.25 -7.48 -4.59
C ILE A 113 2.07 -8.70 -4.98
N SER A 114 1.52 -9.46 -5.90
CA SER A 114 2.15 -10.58 -6.55
C SER A 114 1.93 -10.46 -8.06
N PHE A 115 2.83 -11.08 -8.82
CA PHE A 115 2.74 -11.10 -10.27
C PHE A 115 2.59 -12.54 -10.72
N ARG A 116 1.56 -12.81 -11.51
CA ARG A 116 1.31 -14.12 -12.11
C ARG A 116 1.27 -13.99 -13.62
N ILE A 117 1.68 -15.03 -14.33
CA ILE A 117 1.55 -15.07 -15.79
C ILE A 117 0.32 -15.91 -16.13
N ASN A 118 -0.53 -15.39 -17.01
CA ASN A 118 -1.64 -16.11 -17.60
C ASN A 118 -1.13 -16.98 -18.75
N GLU A 119 -1.28 -18.29 -18.62
CA GLU A 119 -0.83 -19.28 -19.59
C GLU A 119 -1.54 -19.14 -20.94
N ASP A 120 -2.81 -18.74 -20.95
CA ASP A 120 -3.61 -18.62 -22.18
C ASP A 120 -3.17 -17.43 -23.04
N LEU A 121 -2.62 -16.38 -22.42
CA LEU A 121 -2.17 -15.16 -23.09
C LEU A 121 -0.66 -15.17 -23.37
N CYS A 122 0.10 -15.96 -22.62
CA CYS A 122 1.56 -16.01 -22.75
C CYS A 122 1.98 -16.84 -23.96
N ASN A 123 2.62 -16.20 -24.94
CA ASN A 123 3.14 -16.89 -26.12
C ASN A 123 4.60 -17.37 -25.99
N GLY A 124 5.19 -17.27 -24.79
CA GLY A 124 6.55 -17.71 -24.54
C GLY A 124 7.65 -16.89 -25.21
N CYS A 125 7.45 -15.57 -25.40
CA CYS A 125 8.43 -14.70 -26.07
C CYS A 125 9.75 -14.48 -25.30
N GLY A 126 9.80 -14.78 -23.99
CA GLY A 126 11.00 -14.66 -23.14
C GLY A 126 11.41 -13.23 -22.76
N ALA A 127 10.60 -12.21 -23.10
CA ALA A 127 10.94 -10.81 -22.82
C ALA A 127 10.96 -10.49 -21.31
N CYS A 128 10.03 -11.06 -20.54
CA CYS A 128 9.98 -10.92 -19.08
C CYS A 128 11.18 -11.60 -18.42
N LEU A 129 11.55 -12.81 -18.87
CA LEU A 129 12.69 -13.58 -18.36
C LEU A 129 14.01 -12.81 -18.54
N LYS A 130 14.25 -12.25 -19.74
CA LYS A 130 15.47 -11.51 -20.03
C LYS A 130 15.63 -10.20 -19.23
N LYS A 131 14.52 -9.54 -18.87
CA LYS A 131 14.54 -8.27 -18.15
C LYS A 131 14.39 -8.41 -16.64
N CYS A 132 14.18 -9.63 -16.13
CA CYS A 132 14.05 -9.84 -14.68
C CYS A 132 15.41 -9.61 -14.00
N PRO A 133 15.54 -8.62 -13.09
CA PRO A 133 16.83 -8.30 -12.47
C PRO A 133 17.32 -9.37 -11.48
N VAL A 134 16.42 -10.25 -11.02
CA VAL A 134 16.68 -11.29 -10.01
C VAL A 134 16.47 -12.71 -10.55
N GLU A 135 16.24 -12.84 -11.86
CA GLU A 135 16.01 -14.12 -12.53
C GLU A 135 14.92 -14.97 -11.87
N ALA A 136 13.83 -14.31 -11.44
CA ALA A 136 12.69 -14.94 -10.76
C ALA A 136 11.63 -15.49 -11.74
N ILE A 137 11.98 -15.72 -12.99
CA ILE A 137 11.05 -16.19 -14.03
C ILE A 137 11.65 -17.40 -14.72
N GLU A 138 10.90 -18.49 -14.76
CA GLU A 138 11.26 -19.73 -15.44
C GLU A 138 10.33 -19.98 -16.63
N GLY A 139 10.81 -20.72 -17.63
CA GLY A 139 10.05 -21.06 -18.83
C GLY A 139 10.93 -21.24 -20.05
N GLU A 140 10.51 -22.08 -20.98
CA GLU A 140 11.19 -22.30 -22.25
C GLU A 140 10.63 -21.44 -23.37
N LYS A 141 11.35 -21.39 -24.50
CA LYS A 141 10.87 -20.68 -25.69
C LYS A 141 9.59 -21.33 -26.20
N LYS A 142 8.58 -20.50 -26.48
CA LYS A 142 7.24 -20.92 -26.92
C LYS A 142 6.40 -21.65 -25.87
N GLU A 143 6.85 -21.68 -24.62
CA GLU A 143 6.05 -22.17 -23.49
C GLU A 143 5.65 -21.01 -22.57
N PRO A 144 4.49 -21.11 -21.90
CA PRO A 144 4.12 -20.17 -20.84
C PRO A 144 5.21 -20.09 -19.76
N HIS A 145 5.54 -18.87 -19.38
CA HIS A 145 6.54 -18.63 -18.33
C HIS A 145 5.86 -18.57 -16.96
N THR A 146 6.60 -18.89 -15.90
CA THR A 146 6.12 -18.89 -14.51
C THR A 146 7.00 -17.97 -13.66
N ILE A 147 6.36 -17.15 -12.81
CA ILE A 147 7.07 -16.27 -11.88
C ILE A 147 7.21 -16.98 -10.52
N LEU A 148 8.45 -17.17 -10.10
CA LEU A 148 8.82 -17.72 -8.81
C LEU A 148 8.64 -16.65 -7.73
N GLN A 149 7.59 -16.76 -6.91
CA GLN A 149 7.21 -15.73 -5.93
C GLN A 149 8.21 -15.59 -4.77
N ASP A 150 8.94 -16.65 -4.46
CA ASP A 150 10.01 -16.68 -3.46
C ASP A 150 11.22 -15.85 -3.86
N ARG A 151 11.49 -15.72 -5.16
CA ARG A 151 12.60 -14.93 -5.72
C ARG A 151 12.17 -13.54 -6.20
N CYS A 152 10.88 -13.34 -6.45
CA CYS A 152 10.35 -12.11 -7.02
C CYS A 152 10.44 -10.93 -6.05
N THR A 153 11.16 -9.87 -6.45
CA THR A 153 11.24 -8.61 -5.68
C THR A 153 10.08 -7.65 -5.97
N ARG A 154 9.06 -8.09 -6.73
CA ARG A 154 7.85 -7.34 -7.07
C ARG A 154 8.14 -5.97 -7.74
N CYS A 155 9.18 -5.93 -8.56
CA CYS A 155 9.63 -4.70 -9.23
C CYS A 155 8.72 -4.21 -10.37
N GLY A 156 7.81 -5.04 -10.89
CA GLY A 156 6.87 -4.66 -11.95
C GLY A 156 7.42 -4.67 -13.39
N ILE A 157 8.72 -4.89 -13.60
CA ILE A 157 9.34 -4.89 -14.94
C ILE A 157 8.71 -5.91 -15.90
N CYS A 158 8.30 -7.06 -15.36
CA CYS A 158 7.63 -8.11 -16.15
C CYS A 158 6.29 -7.64 -16.70
N LEU A 159 5.51 -6.90 -15.90
CA LEU A 159 4.23 -6.33 -16.29
C LEU A 159 4.41 -5.31 -17.40
N GLU A 160 5.30 -4.33 -17.22
CA GLU A 160 5.55 -3.27 -18.20
C GLU A 160 6.13 -3.76 -19.54
N THR A 161 6.86 -4.87 -19.51
CA THR A 161 7.52 -5.42 -20.71
C THR A 161 6.61 -6.37 -21.50
N CYS A 162 5.55 -6.90 -20.89
CA CYS A 162 4.66 -7.84 -21.54
C CYS A 162 3.78 -7.14 -22.58
N LYS A 163 3.97 -7.44 -23.86
CA LYS A 163 3.15 -6.88 -24.96
C LYS A 163 1.81 -7.59 -25.17
N TYR A 164 1.59 -8.69 -24.48
CA TYR A 164 0.39 -9.54 -24.60
C TYR A 164 -0.52 -9.41 -23.37
N ASP A 165 -0.20 -8.48 -22.46
CA ASP A 165 -0.90 -8.29 -21.18
C ASP A 165 -1.09 -9.60 -20.39
N ALA A 166 -0.16 -10.55 -20.60
CA ALA A 166 -0.19 -11.87 -19.99
C ALA A 166 0.27 -11.86 -18.52
N VAL A 167 0.77 -10.73 -18.00
CA VAL A 167 1.19 -10.62 -16.59
C VAL A 167 0.04 -9.96 -15.82
N ILE A 168 -0.49 -10.68 -14.84
CA ILE A 168 -1.54 -10.22 -13.94
C ILE A 168 -0.88 -9.76 -12.65
N LYS A 169 -1.31 -8.60 -12.17
CA LYS A 169 -0.94 -8.04 -10.86
C LYS A 169 -2.09 -8.29 -9.90
N GLU A 170 -1.82 -8.98 -8.79
CA GLU A 170 -2.83 -9.38 -7.81
C GLU A 170 -2.39 -9.18 -6.37
#